data_AF-T1I0I5-F1
#
_entry.id   AF-T1I0I5-F1
#
_cell.length_a   1.000
_cell.length_b   1.000
_cell.length_c   1.000
_cell.angle_alpha   90.00
_cell.angle_beta   90.00
_cell.angle_gamma   90.00
#
_symmetry.space_group_name_H-M   'P 1'
#
loop_
_entity.id
_entity.type
_entity.pdbx_description
1 polymer ?
#
loop_
_entity_poly.entity_id
_entity_poly.type
_entity_poly.pdbx_seq_one_letter_code
_entity_poly.pdbx_strand_id
1 'polypeptide(L)'
;MYCQESSSTWSSYNTSTNNISCSSNGLSSPELARHRRLAANARERRRMNGLNDAFDRLREVIPSLGSDRKLSKFETLQMAQTYISALHELLNR
;
A
#
# COMPACT_ATOMS: atom_id res chain seq x y z
N MET A 1 -29.06 -5.88 -11.20
CA MET A 1 -27.85 -5.94 -12.04
C MET A 1 -26.69 -6.30 -11.12
N TYR A 2 -26.39 -7.59 -11.01
CA TYR A 2 -25.40 -8.11 -10.08
C TYR A 2 -24.00 -7.72 -10.56
N CYS A 3 -23.23 -6.98 -9.75
CA CYS A 3 -21.78 -6.92 -9.93
C CYS A 3 -21.17 -8.10 -9.18
N GLN A 4 -20.76 -9.12 -9.93
CA GLN A 4 -19.92 -10.20 -9.42
C GLN A 4 -18.53 -9.62 -9.13
N GLU A 5 -18.16 -9.54 -7.85
CA GLU A 5 -16.75 -9.50 -7.47
C GLU A 5 -16.29 -10.95 -7.33
N SER A 6 -15.44 -11.40 -8.26
CA SER A 6 -14.69 -12.64 -8.11
C SER A 6 -13.22 -12.39 -8.39
N SER A 7 -12.41 -12.78 -7.40
CA SER A 7 -11.03 -13.24 -7.51
C SER A 7 -9.94 -12.24 -7.92
N SER A 8 -9.24 -11.75 -6.89
CA SER A 8 -7.78 -11.88 -6.75
C SER A 8 -6.94 -11.82 -8.03
N THR A 9 -6.62 -10.62 -8.48
CA THR A 9 -5.36 -10.35 -9.18
C THR A 9 -4.79 -9.02 -8.69
N TRP A 10 -3.99 -9.06 -7.62
CA TRP A 10 -3.04 -7.97 -7.32
C TRP A 10 -1.86 -8.13 -8.27
N SER A 11 -2.07 -7.84 -9.56
CA SER A 11 -0.99 -7.75 -10.54
C SER A 11 -0.40 -6.35 -10.50
N SER A 12 0.71 -6.25 -9.79
CA SER A 12 1.54 -5.05 -9.67
C SER A 12 2.38 -4.81 -10.92
N TYR A 13 1.80 -4.60 -12.10
CA TYR A 13 2.55 -4.07 -13.24
C TYR A 13 1.61 -3.34 -14.19
N ASN A 14 1.97 -2.09 -14.51
CA ASN A 14 1.27 -1.12 -15.34
C ASN A 14 -0.12 -0.66 -14.84
N THR A 15 -0.14 0.52 -14.23
CA THR A 15 -1.24 1.44 -14.50
C THR A 15 -0.64 2.70 -15.07
N SER A 16 -0.76 2.82 -16.38
CA SER A 16 -0.59 4.04 -17.14
C SER A 16 -1.05 5.22 -16.32
N THR A 17 -0.24 6.28 -16.30
CA THR A 17 -0.60 7.61 -15.82
C THR A 17 -1.81 8.12 -16.62
N ASN A 18 -3.00 7.62 -16.31
CA ASN A 18 -4.24 8.28 -16.67
C ASN A 18 -4.26 9.56 -15.85
N ASN A 19 -3.68 10.60 -16.45
CA ASN A 19 -3.94 11.98 -16.13
C ASN A 19 -5.45 12.13 -16.05
N ILE A 20 -6.01 12.08 -14.84
CA ILE A 20 -7.30 12.67 -14.56
C ILE A 20 -7.07 14.18 -14.64
N SER A 21 -6.87 14.66 -15.88
CA SER A 21 -6.98 16.06 -16.24
C SER A 21 -8.45 16.38 -16.11
N CYS A 22 -8.82 16.91 -14.95
CA CYS A 22 -10.15 17.42 -14.75
C CYS A 22 -10.28 18.75 -15.47
N SER A 23 -10.70 18.68 -16.73
CA SER A 23 -11.16 19.87 -17.44
C SER A 23 -12.41 20.36 -16.72
N SER A 24 -12.24 21.37 -15.87
CA SER A 24 -13.25 21.96 -15.00
C SER A 24 -14.22 22.89 -15.73
N ASN A 25 -14.23 22.88 -17.06
CA ASN A 25 -15.01 23.82 -17.85
C ASN A 25 -16.49 23.40 -17.81
N GLY A 26 -17.28 24.10 -16.99
CA GLY A 26 -18.74 23.95 -16.91
C GLY A 26 -19.28 23.29 -15.64
N LEU A 27 -18.45 22.90 -14.68
CA LEU A 27 -18.92 22.31 -13.41
C LEU A 27 -19.42 23.39 -12.45
N SER A 28 -20.55 23.13 -11.78
CA SER A 28 -21.01 23.99 -10.69
C SER A 28 -20.04 23.93 -9.50
N SER A 29 -20.02 24.99 -8.67
CA SER A 29 -19.12 25.08 -7.50
C SER A 29 -19.15 23.82 -6.59
N PRO A 30 -20.32 23.23 -6.27
CA PRO A 30 -20.39 21.98 -5.50
C PRO A 30 -19.77 20.77 -6.20
N GLU A 31 -19.94 20.66 -7.52
CA GLU A 31 -19.37 19.56 -8.32
C GLU A 31 -17.85 19.64 -8.41
N LEU A 32 -17.31 20.85 -8.56
CA LEU A 32 -15.87 21.08 -8.56
C LEU A 32 -15.24 20.71 -7.21
N ALA A 33 -15.90 21.05 -6.10
CA ALA A 33 -15.46 20.66 -4.75
C ALA A 33 -15.45 19.13 -4.57
N ARG A 34 -16.51 18.44 -5.04
CA ARG A 34 -16.56 16.97 -5.05
C ARG A 34 -15.42 16.39 -5.88
N HIS A 35 -15.18 16.92 -7.08
CA HIS A 35 -14.11 16.45 -7.96
C HIS A 35 -12.73 16.58 -7.30
N ARG A 36 -12.43 17.74 -6.70
CA ARG A 36 -11.18 17.98 -5.96
C ARG A 36 -10.98 16.97 -4.82
N ARG A 37 -12.04 16.68 -4.06
CA ARG A 37 -12.01 15.67 -2.99
C ARG A 37 -11.71 14.27 -3.53
N LEU A 38 -12.35 13.86 -4.63
CA LEU A 38 -12.09 12.57 -5.26
C LEU A 38 -10.63 12.44 -5.73
N ALA A 39 -10.10 13.49 -6.36
CA ALA A 39 -8.69 13.53 -6.79
C ALA A 39 -7.73 13.44 -5.58
N ALA A 40 -8.04 14.12 -4.47
CA ALA A 40 -7.25 14.03 -3.24
C ALA A 40 -7.26 12.62 -2.65
N ASN A 41 -8.43 11.99 -2.54
CA ASN A 41 -8.57 10.62 -2.04
C ASN A 41 -7.82 9.60 -2.91
N ALA A 42 -7.84 9.78 -4.23
CA ALA A 42 -7.09 8.93 -5.16
C ALA A 42 -5.56 9.07 -4.99
N ARG A 43 -5.07 10.29 -4.70
CA ARG A 43 -3.64 10.51 -4.39
C ARG A 43 -3.26 9.84 -3.08
N GLU A 44 -4.05 9.98 -2.02
CA GLU A 44 -3.73 9.36 -0.73
C GLU A 44 -3.76 7.83 -0.81
N ARG A 45 -4.69 7.25 -1.58
CA ARG A 45 -4.71 5.81 -1.83
C ARG A 45 -3.42 5.34 -2.48
N ARG A 46 -2.92 6.05 -3.50
CA ARG A 46 -1.62 5.73 -4.14
C ARG A 46 -0.45 5.84 -3.16
N ARG A 47 -0.43 6.87 -2.32
CA ARG A 47 0.58 7.04 -1.27
C ARG A 47 0.56 5.85 -0.30
N MET A 48 -0.63 5.45 0.14
CA MET A 48 -0.82 4.34 1.07
C MET A 48 -0.45 2.99 0.48
N ASN A 49 -0.73 2.77 -0.82
CA ASN A 49 -0.30 1.56 -1.53
C ASN A 49 1.22 1.45 -1.50
N GLY A 50 1.96 2.53 -1.84
CA GLY A 50 3.43 2.51 -1.77
C GLY A 50 3.98 2.22 -0.36
N LEU A 51 3.31 2.71 0.69
CA LEU A 51 3.66 2.37 2.07
C LEU A 51 3.42 0.89 2.37
N ASN A 52 2.27 0.35 1.95
CA ASN A 52 1.94 -1.05 2.18
C ASN A 52 2.89 -1.99 1.41
N ASP A 53 3.29 -1.62 0.19
CA ASP A 53 4.29 -2.36 -0.60
C ASP A 53 5.65 -2.40 0.12
N ALA A 54 6.07 -1.29 0.74
CA ALA A 54 7.30 -1.27 1.54
C ALA A 54 7.21 -2.19 2.77
N PHE A 55 6.05 -2.22 3.42
CA PHE A 55 5.79 -3.16 4.52
C PHE A 55 5.82 -4.63 4.05
N ASP A 56 5.35 -4.92 2.84
CA ASP A 56 5.39 -6.27 2.28
C ASP A 56 6.82 -6.73 1.98
N ARG A 57 7.64 -5.87 1.36
CA ARG A 57 9.08 -6.15 1.17
C ARG A 57 9.81 -6.36 2.49
N LEU A 58 9.45 -5.61 3.53
CA LEU A 58 10.03 -5.81 4.86
C LEU A 58 9.66 -7.18 5.43
N ARG A 59 8.42 -7.67 5.21
CA ARG A 59 8.00 -9.00 5.66
C ARG A 59 8.76 -10.13 4.96
N GLU A 60 9.12 -9.96 3.68
CA GLU A 60 9.87 -10.96 2.91
C GLU A 60 11.26 -11.26 3.51
N VAL A 61 11.87 -10.30 4.20
CA VAL A 61 13.19 -10.45 4.81
C VAL A 61 13.15 -10.77 6.31
N ILE A 62 11.98 -10.73 6.93
CA ILE A 62 11.82 -11.10 8.34
C ILE A 62 11.68 -12.61 8.46
N PRO A 63 12.42 -13.27 9.38
CA PRO A 63 12.29 -14.70 9.59
C PRO A 63 10.86 -15.07 10.04
N SER A 64 10.20 -15.92 9.25
CA SER A 64 8.86 -16.47 9.52
C SER A 64 8.97 -17.78 10.31
N LEU A 65 8.32 -17.86 11.47
CA LEU A 65 8.25 -19.06 12.30
C LEU A 65 7.19 -20.07 11.79
N GLY A 66 7.17 -20.32 10.49
CA GLY A 66 6.32 -21.35 9.88
C GLY A 66 4.83 -21.04 9.81
N SER A 67 4.42 -19.79 10.06
CA SER A 67 3.05 -19.36 9.81
C SER A 67 2.97 -18.61 8.47
N ASP A 68 2.16 -19.10 7.53
CA ASP A 68 1.78 -18.37 6.30
C ASP A 68 0.92 -17.10 6.58
N ARG A 69 0.81 -16.71 7.85
CA ARG A 69 0.05 -15.55 8.28
C ARG A 69 0.86 -14.27 8.09
N LYS A 70 0.28 -13.31 7.37
CA LYS A 70 0.81 -11.95 7.23
C LYS A 70 0.85 -11.22 8.59
N LEU A 71 2.04 -10.80 9.02
CA LEU A 71 2.22 -10.01 10.24
C LEU A 71 1.53 -8.65 10.16
N SER A 72 0.93 -8.20 11.27
CA SER A 72 0.42 -6.82 11.39
C SER A 72 1.56 -5.80 11.26
N LYS A 73 1.24 -4.51 11.06
CA LYS A 73 2.25 -3.45 10.94
C LYS A 73 3.14 -3.35 12.19
N PHE A 74 2.53 -3.46 13.37
CA PHE A 74 3.26 -3.41 14.64
C PHE A 74 4.18 -4.62 14.80
N GLU A 75 3.64 -5.84 14.61
CA GLU A 75 4.44 -7.08 14.68
C GLU A 75 5.60 -7.05 13.67
N THR A 76 5.37 -6.55 12.45
CA THR A 76 6.42 -6.44 11.43
C THR A 76 7.58 -5.54 11.91
N LEU A 77 7.27 -4.39 12.51
CA LEU A 77 8.30 -3.47 13.02
C LEU A 77 9.05 -4.07 14.22
N GLN A 78 8.33 -4.70 15.15
CA GLN A 78 8.92 -5.34 16.31
C GLN A 78 9.86 -6.48 15.89
N MET A 79 9.42 -7.34 14.97
CA MET A 79 10.24 -8.45 14.45
C MET A 79 11.47 -7.94 13.70
N ALA A 80 11.34 -6.88 12.90
CA ALA A 80 12.48 -6.28 12.21
C ALA A 80 13.55 -5.78 13.20
N GLN A 81 13.15 -5.08 14.26
CA GLN A 81 14.08 -4.59 15.29
C GLN A 81 14.80 -5.75 15.98
N THR A 82 14.04 -6.76 16.43
CA THR A 82 14.61 -7.96 17.06
C THR A 82 15.59 -8.67 16.12
N TYR A 83 15.25 -8.79 14.84
CA TYR A 83 16.08 -9.48 13.88
C TYR A 83 17.40 -8.74 13.60
N ILE A 84 17.35 -7.41 13.43
CA ILE A 84 18.56 -6.59 13.27
C ILE A 84 19.49 -6.75 14.48
N SER A 85 18.95 -6.69 15.71
CA SER A 85 19.75 -6.88 16.94
C SER A 85 20.39 -8.27 17.00
N ALA A 86 19.64 -9.32 16.68
CA ALA A 86 20.14 -10.69 16.69
C ALA A 86 21.28 -10.90 15.67
N LEU A 87 21.14 -10.35 14.46
CA LEU A 87 22.20 -10.39 13.45
C LEU A 87 23.44 -9.62 13.91
N HIS A 88 23.26 -8.45 14.53
CA HIS A 88 24.35 -7.66 15.07
C HIS A 88 25.11 -8.38 16.19
N GLU A 89 24.40 -9.06 17.10
CA GLU A 89 25.02 -9.89 18.13
C GLU A 89 25.80 -11.08 17.55
N LEU A 90 25.26 -11.72 16.50
CA LEU A 90 25.91 -12.86 15.85
C LEU A 90 27.23 -12.47 15.18
N LEU A 91 27.31 -11.27 14.60
CA LEU A 91 28.51 -10.78 13.92
C LEU A 91 29.59 -10.25 14.87
N ASN A 92 29.23 -9.88 16.09
CA ASN A 92 30.16 -9.33 17.10
C ASN A 92 30.58 -10.37 18.16
N ARG A 93 30.28 -11.65 17.93
CA ARG A 93 30.80 -12.79 18.70
C ARG A 93 32.01 -13.37 18.00
#